data_AF-A0A396HDV4-F1
#
_entry.id   AF-A0A396HDV4-F1
#
_cell.length_a   1.000
_cell.length_b   1.000
_cell.length_c   1.000
_cell.angle_alpha   90.00
_cell.angle_beta   90.00
_cell.angle_gamma   90.00
#
_symmetry.space_group_name_H-M   'P 1'
#
loop_
_entity.id
_entity.type
_entity.pdbx_description
1 polymer ?
#
loop_
_entity_poly.entity_id
_entity_poly.type
_entity_poly.pdbx_seq_one_letter_code
_entity_poly.pdbx_strand_id
1 'polypeptide(L)'
;MMFKVDFEKAYDSVDWGYLDSVMGKMCFPTLWRKWIKECVYTATTSVLVNGSPTEEFSLGRGLRQGDPLSPFLFLLEAEGLNVLMKAMVDVELFLGYKVGLGDSVTLSHLQFADNTLLLGEKSWANVRALRAVLVFFEAVSGLKVNFHKSMLVGVNITDSWLNEAAAILRCKMGKIPFLYLGLPISGNPQRLSVWEHAVNRIKSRLSGWQSWFLSFGGRLTLLKSVLTTLHVHSFLLQGSIRCYEIKAVFSSAYFASDRLDHME
;
A
#
# COMPACT_ATOMS: atom_id res chain seq x y z
N MET A 1 -2.24 18.18 -5.57
CA MET A 1 -2.77 17.59 -4.32
C MET A 1 -2.71 16.07 -4.42
N MET A 2 -2.60 15.39 -3.29
CA MET A 2 -2.44 13.95 -3.21
C MET A 2 -3.36 13.40 -2.13
N PHE A 3 -4.20 12.43 -2.47
CA PHE A 3 -5.14 11.80 -1.56
C PHE A 3 -4.77 10.33 -1.38
N LYS A 4 -4.28 9.98 -0.20
CA LYS A 4 -3.99 8.59 0.17
C LYS A 4 -5.27 7.95 0.68
N VAL A 5 -5.75 6.94 -0.05
CA VAL A 5 -6.93 6.16 0.29
C VAL A 5 -6.53 5.03 1.23
N ASP A 6 -7.34 4.79 2.25
CA ASP A 6 -7.27 3.61 3.12
C ASP A 6 -8.59 2.85 2.99
N PHE A 7 -8.55 1.56 2.66
CA PHE A 7 -9.74 0.71 2.57
C PHE A 7 -9.95 -0.06 3.87
N GLU A 8 -11.19 -0.14 4.34
CA GLU A 8 -11.54 -0.90 5.53
C GLU A 8 -11.50 -2.40 5.23
N LYS A 9 -10.51 -3.09 5.82
CA LYS A 9 -10.33 -4.53 5.70
C LYS A 9 -10.42 -4.99 4.24
N ALA A 10 -9.53 -4.46 3.40
CA ALA A 10 -9.65 -4.52 1.94
C ALA A 10 -9.99 -5.92 1.39
N TYR A 11 -9.27 -6.96 1.83
CA TYR A 11 -9.55 -8.33 1.41
C TYR A 11 -10.87 -8.87 1.97
N ASP A 12 -11.24 -8.56 3.21
CA ASP A 12 -12.44 -9.09 3.87
C ASP A 12 -13.75 -8.44 3.35
N SER A 13 -13.64 -7.32 2.62
CA SER A 13 -14.77 -6.50 2.16
C SER A 13 -15.15 -6.73 0.69
N VAL A 14 -14.36 -7.49 -0.06
CA VAL A 14 -14.58 -7.76 -1.50
C VAL A 14 -15.95 -8.38 -1.76
N ASP A 15 -16.78 -7.75 -2.59
CA ASP A 15 -18.07 -8.30 -2.98
C ASP A 15 -17.92 -9.32 -4.14
N TRP A 16 -18.36 -10.55 -3.92
CA TRP A 16 -18.18 -11.61 -4.91
C TRP A 16 -19.05 -11.43 -6.16
N GLY A 17 -20.20 -10.75 -6.05
CA GLY A 17 -21.07 -10.47 -7.19
C GLY A 17 -20.46 -9.41 -8.11
N TYR A 18 -19.88 -8.37 -7.52
CA TYR A 18 -19.12 -7.36 -8.22
C TYR A 18 -17.86 -7.98 -8.87
N LEU A 19 -17.08 -8.78 -8.14
CA LEU A 19 -15.91 -9.48 -8.70
C LEU A 19 -16.27 -10.34 -9.93
N ASP A 20 -17.32 -11.15 -9.84
CA ASP A 20 -17.80 -11.96 -10.97
C ASP A 20 -18.29 -11.09 -12.15
N SER A 21 -18.89 -9.93 -11.86
CA SER A 21 -19.30 -8.95 -12.87
C SER A 21 -18.11 -8.33 -13.58
N VAL A 22 -17.04 -7.96 -12.86
CA VAL A 22 -15.80 -7.45 -13.44
C VAL A 22 -15.13 -8.50 -14.31
N MET A 23 -15.00 -9.74 -13.82
CA MET A 23 -14.47 -10.86 -14.60
C MET A 23 -15.29 -11.09 -15.89
N GLY A 24 -16.62 -10.98 -15.81
CA GLY A 24 -17.50 -11.06 -16.98
C GLY A 24 -17.20 -9.96 -18.00
N LYS A 25 -17.04 -8.71 -17.56
CA LYS A 25 -16.69 -7.57 -18.44
C LYS A 25 -15.30 -7.69 -19.05
N MET A 26 -14.36 -8.34 -18.36
CA MET A 26 -13.03 -8.67 -18.86
C MET A 26 -13.00 -9.93 -19.74
N CYS A 27 -14.16 -10.49 -20.10
CA CYS A 27 -14.28 -11.65 -20.98
C CYS A 27 -13.63 -12.94 -20.43
N PHE A 28 -13.56 -13.10 -19.10
CA PHE A 28 -13.15 -14.39 -18.53
C PHE A 28 -14.15 -15.48 -18.91
N PRO A 29 -13.70 -16.68 -19.33
CA PRO A 29 -14.60 -17.75 -19.71
C PRO A 29 -15.54 -18.15 -18.58
N THR A 30 -16.78 -18.51 -18.92
CA THR A 30 -17.79 -18.92 -17.94
C THR A 30 -17.33 -20.06 -17.02
N LEU A 31 -16.54 -21.00 -17.55
CA LEU A 31 -15.99 -22.10 -16.77
C LEU A 31 -15.02 -21.60 -15.68
N TRP A 32 -14.14 -20.66 -16.03
CA TRP A 32 -13.20 -20.05 -15.08
C TRP A 32 -13.92 -19.28 -13.99
N ARG A 33 -14.92 -18.48 -14.37
CA ARG A 33 -15.75 -17.74 -13.41
C ARG A 33 -16.47 -18.67 -12.44
N LYS A 34 -17.01 -19.80 -12.93
CA LYS A 34 -17.61 -20.83 -12.06
C LYS A 34 -16.60 -21.40 -11.07
N TRP A 35 -15.38 -21.74 -11.51
CA TRP A 35 -14.34 -22.24 -10.60
C TRP A 35 -13.97 -21.22 -9.52
N ILE A 36 -13.75 -19.96 -9.89
CA ILE A 36 -13.47 -18.90 -8.90
C ILE A 36 -14.65 -18.73 -7.95
N LYS A 37 -15.89 -18.77 -8.46
CA LYS A 37 -17.10 -18.71 -7.64
C LYS A 37 -17.14 -19.83 -6.62
N GLU A 38 -16.88 -21.08 -7.03
CA GLU A 38 -16.81 -22.21 -6.09
C GLU A 38 -15.72 -22.00 -5.03
N CYS A 39 -14.54 -21.52 -5.42
CA CYS A 39 -13.45 -21.24 -4.48
C CYS A 39 -13.81 -20.21 -3.39
N VAL A 40 -14.59 -19.17 -3.73
CA VAL A 40 -14.93 -18.10 -2.77
C VAL A 40 -16.24 -18.36 -2.04
N TYR A 41 -17.28 -18.89 -2.68
CA TYR A 41 -18.61 -19.10 -2.08
C TYR A 41 -18.67 -20.28 -1.10
N THR A 42 -17.85 -21.31 -1.31
CA THR A 42 -17.84 -22.49 -0.41
C THR A 42 -16.96 -22.28 0.83
N ALA A 43 -16.35 -21.10 0.96
CA ALA A 43 -15.45 -20.81 2.05
C ALA A 43 -16.20 -20.70 3.39
N THR A 44 -15.84 -21.56 4.34
CA THR A 44 -16.22 -21.45 5.76
C THR A 44 -15.05 -20.91 6.59
N THR A 45 -15.37 -20.38 7.77
CA THR A 45 -14.38 -19.96 8.78
C THR A 45 -14.95 -20.16 10.19
N SER A 46 -14.08 -20.10 11.20
CA SER A 46 -14.44 -20.09 12.62
C SER A 46 -13.63 -19.02 13.34
N VAL A 47 -14.15 -18.52 14.47
CA VAL A 47 -13.45 -17.55 15.31
C VAL A 47 -12.85 -18.27 16.50
N LEU A 48 -11.59 -18.01 16.82
CA LEU A 48 -10.98 -18.53 18.03
C LEU A 48 -11.42 -17.69 19.24
N VAL A 49 -12.13 -18.30 20.18
CA VAL A 49 -12.51 -17.71 21.47
C VAL A 49 -11.74 -18.46 22.56
N ASN A 50 -10.85 -17.75 23.27
CA ASN A 50 -9.96 -18.33 24.27
C ASN A 50 -9.13 -19.53 23.75
N GLY A 51 -8.68 -19.45 22.49
CA GLY A 51 -7.88 -20.49 21.83
C GLY A 51 -8.69 -21.68 21.31
N SER A 52 -10.01 -21.71 21.53
CA SER A 52 -10.90 -22.76 21.00
C SER A 52 -11.72 -22.23 19.82
N PRO A 53 -11.84 -22.96 18.70
CA PRO A 53 -12.66 -22.54 17.57
C PRO A 53 -14.15 -22.59 17.92
N THR A 54 -14.89 -21.58 17.47
CA THR A 54 -16.36 -21.62 17.41
C THR A 54 -16.83 -22.62 16.36
N GLU A 55 -18.15 -22.80 16.28
CA GLU A 55 -18.78 -23.42 15.12
C GLU A 55 -18.38 -22.71 13.82
N GLU A 56 -18.27 -23.47 12.74
CA GLU A 56 -18.00 -22.94 11.42
C GLU A 56 -19.21 -22.20 10.88
N PHE A 57 -18.96 -21.10 10.18
CA PHE A 57 -19.96 -20.36 9.45
C PHE A 57 -19.46 -20.03 8.04
N SER A 58 -20.39 -19.95 7.09
CA SER A 58 -20.10 -19.57 5.72
C SER A 58 -19.77 -18.08 5.62
N LEU A 59 -18.77 -17.75 4.82
CA LEU A 59 -18.48 -16.37 4.46
C LEU A 59 -19.54 -15.86 3.48
N GLY A 60 -19.85 -14.55 3.54
CA GLY A 60 -20.75 -13.89 2.59
C GLY A 60 -20.03 -12.95 1.62
N ARG A 61 -18.75 -12.67 1.87
CA ARG A 61 -17.89 -11.79 1.08
C ARG A 61 -16.43 -11.97 1.50
N GLY A 62 -15.53 -11.35 0.75
CA GLY A 62 -14.11 -11.27 1.06
C GLY A 62 -13.25 -12.36 0.42
N LEU A 63 -11.94 -12.15 0.47
CA LEU A 63 -10.91 -13.01 -0.09
C LEU A 63 -9.99 -13.50 1.03
N ARG A 64 -9.59 -14.77 0.97
CA ARG A 64 -8.76 -15.39 2.02
C ARG A 64 -7.34 -14.84 1.97
N GLN A 65 -6.89 -14.19 3.04
CA GLN A 65 -5.49 -13.77 3.16
C GLN A 65 -4.58 -15.01 3.30
N GLY A 66 -3.50 -15.05 2.52
CA GLY A 66 -2.61 -16.21 2.44
C GLY A 66 -2.97 -17.21 1.34
N ASP A 67 -4.13 -17.08 0.71
CA ASP A 67 -4.47 -17.83 -0.51
C ASP A 67 -3.68 -17.25 -1.70
N PRO A 68 -2.99 -18.09 -2.50
CA PRO A 68 -2.25 -17.64 -3.67
C PRO A 68 -3.10 -16.94 -4.75
N LEU A 69 -4.40 -17.20 -4.84
CA LEU A 69 -5.30 -16.57 -5.81
C LEU A 69 -5.81 -15.21 -5.35
N SER A 70 -5.98 -15.00 -4.04
CA SER A 70 -6.58 -13.78 -3.49
C SER A 70 -5.90 -12.48 -3.96
N PRO A 71 -4.56 -12.38 -4.03
CA PRO A 71 -3.92 -11.17 -4.55
C PRO A 71 -4.32 -10.83 -5.99
N PHE A 72 -4.45 -11.84 -6.86
CA PHE A 72 -4.86 -11.64 -8.25
C PHE A 72 -6.33 -11.21 -8.33
N LEU A 73 -7.20 -11.87 -7.58
CA LEU A 73 -8.62 -11.50 -7.52
C LEU A 73 -8.81 -10.08 -6.99
N PHE A 74 -7.99 -9.66 -6.02
CA PHE A 74 -8.01 -8.29 -5.52
C PHE A 74 -7.59 -7.26 -6.58
N LEU A 75 -6.69 -7.61 -7.50
CA LEU A 75 -6.36 -6.72 -8.63
C LEU A 75 -7.57 -6.52 -9.55
N LEU A 76 -8.35 -7.56 -9.80
CA LEU A 76 -9.59 -7.45 -10.59
C LEU A 76 -10.62 -6.57 -9.88
N GLU A 77 -10.77 -6.72 -8.56
CA GLU A 77 -11.61 -5.86 -7.73
C GLU A 77 -11.23 -4.38 -7.90
N ALA A 78 -9.94 -4.07 -7.72
CA ALA A 78 -9.39 -2.73 -7.75
C ALA A 78 -9.40 -2.09 -9.15
N GLU A 79 -9.45 -2.90 -10.20
CA GLU A 79 -9.45 -2.42 -11.59
C GLU A 79 -10.68 -1.55 -11.92
N GLY A 80 -11.81 -1.76 -11.24
CA GLY A 80 -12.96 -0.87 -11.39
C GLY A 80 -12.65 0.57 -11.00
N LEU A 81 -11.81 0.79 -9.97
CA LEU A 81 -11.38 2.14 -9.60
C LEU A 81 -10.43 2.73 -10.64
N ASN A 82 -9.53 1.94 -11.24
CA ASN A 82 -8.68 2.38 -12.37
C ASN A 82 -9.54 2.86 -13.54
N VAL A 83 -10.52 2.05 -13.95
CA VAL A 83 -11.44 2.40 -15.05
C VAL A 83 -12.24 3.65 -14.74
N LEU A 84 -12.77 3.78 -13.52
CA LEU A 84 -13.50 4.98 -13.10
C LEU A 84 -12.62 6.23 -13.11
N MET A 85 -11.40 6.15 -12.59
CA MET A 85 -10.49 7.29 -12.58
C MET A 85 -10.05 7.70 -13.98
N LYS A 86 -9.80 6.75 -14.88
CA LYS A 86 -9.53 7.04 -16.30
C LYS A 86 -10.70 7.74 -16.96
N ALA A 87 -11.91 7.19 -16.82
CA ALA A 87 -13.11 7.80 -17.36
C ALA A 87 -13.32 9.23 -16.86
N MET A 88 -13.08 9.49 -15.56
CA MET A 88 -13.18 10.84 -14.97
C MET A 88 -12.18 11.84 -15.55
N VAL A 89 -10.97 11.38 -15.93
CA VAL A 89 -9.96 12.21 -16.59
C VAL A 89 -10.35 12.46 -18.05
N ASP A 90 -10.79 11.43 -18.77
CA ASP A 90 -11.13 11.49 -20.19
C ASP A 90 -12.30 12.47 -20.45
N VAL A 91 -13.25 12.56 -19.51
CA VAL A 91 -14.39 13.50 -19.57
C VAL A 91 -14.12 14.83 -18.84
N GLU A 92 -12.87 15.09 -18.45
CA GLU A 92 -12.41 16.32 -17.77
C GLU A 92 -13.10 16.65 -16.43
N LEU A 93 -13.77 15.69 -15.81
CA LEU A 93 -14.34 15.84 -14.46
C LEU A 93 -13.25 15.80 -13.37
N PHE A 94 -12.09 15.23 -13.69
CA PHE A 94 -10.93 15.19 -12.81
C PHE A 94 -9.64 15.53 -13.56
N LEU A 95 -8.96 16.59 -13.12
CA LEU A 95 -7.66 16.99 -13.68
C LEU A 95 -6.52 16.32 -12.92
N GLY A 96 -5.90 15.33 -13.57
CA GLY A 96 -4.71 14.63 -13.06
C GLY A 96 -3.45 15.52 -13.01
N TYR A 97 -2.39 15.01 -12.40
CA TYR A 97 -1.11 15.72 -12.32
C TYR A 97 -0.23 15.42 -13.55
N LYS A 98 0.18 16.46 -14.28
CA LYS A 98 1.03 16.30 -15.49
C LYS A 98 2.51 16.23 -15.11
N VAL A 99 3.21 15.24 -15.66
CA VAL A 99 4.65 15.02 -15.46
C VAL A 99 5.38 15.01 -16.81
N GLY A 100 6.50 15.74 -16.89
CA GLY A 100 7.35 15.80 -18.09
C GLY A 100 7.31 17.17 -18.79
N LEU A 101 8.36 17.44 -19.59
CA LEU A 101 8.43 18.58 -20.51
C LEU A 101 8.14 18.05 -21.92
N GLY A 102 7.08 18.52 -22.59
CA GLY A 102 6.66 18.02 -23.91
C GLY A 102 5.50 17.03 -23.82
N ASP A 103 5.71 15.76 -24.23
CA ASP A 103 4.74 14.65 -24.13
C ASP A 103 4.43 14.32 -22.67
N SER A 104 3.63 15.17 -22.04
CA SER A 104 3.34 15.10 -20.61
C SER A 104 2.46 13.89 -20.32
N VAL A 105 2.91 13.04 -19.39
CA VAL A 105 2.08 11.96 -18.86
C VAL A 105 1.16 12.53 -17.78
N THR A 106 -0.15 12.31 -17.94
CA THR A 106 -1.13 12.69 -16.91
C THR A 106 -1.29 11.57 -15.91
N LEU A 107 -0.92 11.84 -14.66
CA LEU A 107 -1.00 10.92 -13.54
C LEU A 107 -2.22 11.25 -12.67
N SER A 108 -3.25 10.42 -12.71
CA SER A 108 -4.45 10.59 -11.87
C SER A 108 -4.47 9.69 -10.63
N HIS A 109 -3.82 8.53 -10.70
CA HIS A 109 -3.77 7.58 -9.60
C HIS A 109 -2.56 6.64 -9.69
N LEU A 110 -2.16 6.12 -8.54
CA LEU A 110 -1.19 5.04 -8.36
C LEU A 110 -1.82 4.00 -7.45
N GLN A 111 -1.83 2.74 -7.89
CA GLN A 111 -2.42 1.64 -7.13
C GLN A 111 -1.40 0.52 -6.96
N PHE A 112 -1.26 0.04 -5.73
CA PHE A 112 -0.51 -1.15 -5.40
C PHE A 112 -1.28 -1.96 -4.36
N ALA A 113 -1.95 -3.02 -4.82
CA ALA A 113 -2.96 -3.73 -4.02
C ALA A 113 -3.92 -2.73 -3.35
N ASP A 114 -4.06 -2.78 -2.03
CA ASP A 114 -4.93 -1.92 -1.22
C ASP A 114 -4.37 -0.50 -1.01
N ASN A 115 -3.10 -0.24 -1.35
CA ASN A 115 -2.49 1.08 -1.21
C ASN A 115 -2.78 1.90 -2.47
N THR A 116 -3.73 2.84 -2.37
CA THR A 116 -4.10 3.73 -3.46
C THR A 116 -3.75 5.19 -3.15
N LEU A 117 -3.10 5.85 -4.10
CA LEU A 117 -2.80 7.28 -4.06
C LEU A 117 -3.44 7.96 -5.27
N LEU A 118 -4.34 8.91 -5.04
CA LEU A 118 -4.99 9.70 -6.08
C LEU A 118 -4.31 11.06 -6.20
N LEU A 119 -3.95 11.48 -7.41
CA LEU A 119 -3.18 12.70 -7.67
C LEU A 119 -3.95 13.60 -8.62
N GLY A 120 -4.06 14.87 -8.27
CA GLY A 120 -4.73 15.85 -9.13
C GLY A 120 -4.29 17.27 -8.86
N GLU A 121 -4.69 18.18 -9.73
CA GLU A 121 -4.47 19.62 -9.54
C GLU A 121 -5.26 20.17 -8.35
N LYS A 122 -4.80 21.30 -7.80
CA LYS A 122 -5.51 22.00 -6.72
C LYS A 122 -6.79 22.64 -7.29
N SER A 123 -7.93 22.00 -7.11
CA SER A 123 -9.23 22.59 -7.46
C SER A 123 -10.35 22.01 -6.60
N TRP A 124 -11.39 22.81 -6.34
CA TRP A 124 -12.59 22.34 -5.65
C TRP A 124 -13.37 21.32 -6.48
N ALA A 125 -13.29 21.39 -7.81
CA ALA A 125 -13.86 20.40 -8.72
C ALA A 125 -13.24 19.02 -8.46
N ASN A 126 -11.90 18.93 -8.44
CA ASN A 126 -11.21 17.68 -8.17
C ASN A 126 -11.52 17.14 -6.77
N VAL A 127 -11.62 17.99 -5.74
CA VAL A 127 -11.99 17.55 -4.37
C VAL A 127 -13.37 16.89 -4.36
N ARG A 128 -14.36 17.48 -5.05
CA ARG A 128 -15.70 16.91 -5.15
C ARG A 128 -15.72 15.64 -6.00
N ALA A 129 -15.00 15.63 -7.12
CA ALA A 129 -14.86 14.48 -8.00
C ALA A 129 -14.26 13.28 -7.25
N LEU A 130 -13.20 13.49 -6.45
CA LEU A 130 -12.61 12.45 -5.60
C LEU A 130 -13.63 11.87 -4.62
N ARG A 131 -14.41 12.73 -3.94
CA ARG A 131 -15.44 12.24 -3.03
C ARG A 131 -16.51 11.43 -3.75
N ALA A 132 -16.99 11.94 -4.89
CA ALA A 132 -18.04 11.29 -5.67
C ALA A 132 -17.58 9.92 -6.18
N VAL A 133 -16.39 9.84 -6.78
CA VAL A 133 -15.89 8.57 -7.35
C VAL A 133 -15.60 7.54 -6.26
N LEU A 134 -15.09 7.94 -5.09
CA LEU A 134 -14.83 7.02 -3.98
C LEU A 134 -16.13 6.48 -3.36
N VAL A 135 -17.12 7.34 -3.15
CA VAL A 135 -18.44 6.93 -2.64
C VAL A 135 -19.16 6.04 -3.65
N PHE A 136 -19.08 6.39 -4.94
CA PHE A 136 -19.65 5.58 -6.02
C PHE A 136 -18.97 4.21 -6.11
N PHE A 137 -17.64 4.18 -6.06
CA PHE A 137 -16.88 2.94 -6.09
C PHE A 137 -17.24 2.05 -4.89
N GLU A 138 -17.25 2.59 -3.67
CA GLU A 138 -17.68 1.87 -2.46
C GLU A 138 -19.10 1.28 -2.61
N ALA A 139 -20.04 2.04 -3.17
CA ALA A 139 -21.41 1.58 -3.37
C ALA A 139 -21.54 0.43 -4.38
N VAL A 140 -20.64 0.35 -5.37
CA VAL A 140 -20.69 -0.65 -6.44
C VAL A 140 -19.83 -1.87 -6.14
N SER A 141 -18.64 -1.69 -5.56
CA SER A 141 -17.71 -2.79 -5.25
C SER A 141 -17.88 -3.37 -3.85
N GLY A 142 -18.50 -2.62 -2.93
CA GLY A 142 -18.52 -2.97 -1.51
C GLY A 142 -17.20 -2.69 -0.79
N LEU A 143 -16.15 -2.25 -1.50
CA LEU A 143 -14.86 -1.91 -0.92
C LEU A 143 -14.93 -0.56 -0.19
N LYS A 144 -15.20 -0.63 1.12
CA LYS A 144 -15.44 0.54 1.96
C LYS A 144 -14.21 1.40 2.17
N VAL A 145 -14.34 2.71 1.95
CA VAL A 145 -13.26 3.67 2.15
C VAL A 145 -13.25 4.12 3.60
N ASN A 146 -12.11 3.94 4.27
CA ASN A 146 -11.86 4.47 5.60
C ASN A 146 -11.39 5.92 5.51
N PHE A 147 -12.34 6.85 5.41
CA PHE A 147 -12.04 8.28 5.34
C PHE A 147 -11.27 8.78 6.58
N HIS A 148 -11.51 8.21 7.76
CA HIS A 148 -10.80 8.58 8.99
C HIS A 148 -9.32 8.17 9.01
N LYS A 149 -8.92 7.15 8.25
CA LYS A 149 -7.51 6.75 8.06
C LYS A 149 -6.90 7.33 6.78
N SER A 150 -7.73 7.66 5.80
CA SER A 150 -7.34 8.35 4.58
C SER A 150 -6.83 9.77 4.89
N MET A 151 -5.95 10.28 4.04
CA MET A 151 -5.36 11.61 4.22
C MET A 151 -5.17 12.39 2.93
N LEU A 152 -5.45 13.70 3.01
CA LEU A 152 -5.16 14.66 1.95
C LEU A 152 -3.85 15.39 2.24
N VAL A 153 -2.97 15.43 1.26
CA VAL A 153 -1.65 16.06 1.33
C VAL A 153 -1.51 17.05 0.18
N GLY A 154 -0.99 18.25 0.48
CA GLY A 154 -0.67 19.26 -0.52
C GLY A 154 0.82 19.50 -0.67
N VAL A 155 1.27 19.71 -1.90
CA VAL A 155 2.61 20.23 -2.21
C VAL A 155 2.42 21.67 -2.66
N ASN A 156 3.05 22.63 -1.97
CA ASN A 156 2.88 24.06 -2.25
C ASN A 156 1.40 24.52 -2.20
N ILE A 157 0.64 23.98 -1.24
CA ILE A 157 -0.76 24.37 -0.99
C ILE A 157 -0.86 24.85 0.45
N THR A 158 -1.56 25.96 0.68
CA THR A 158 -1.80 26.55 2.00
C THR A 158 -2.61 25.62 2.91
N ASP A 159 -2.22 25.51 4.18
CA ASP A 159 -2.90 24.68 5.20
C ASP A 159 -4.38 25.04 5.38
N SER A 160 -4.77 26.32 5.21
CA SER A 160 -6.19 26.75 5.28
C SER A 160 -7.05 26.03 4.24
N TRP A 161 -6.64 26.10 2.96
CA TRP A 161 -7.32 25.42 1.85
C TRP A 161 -7.32 23.90 2.03
N LEU A 162 -6.20 23.31 2.48
CA LEU A 162 -6.12 21.86 2.72
C LEU A 162 -7.06 21.40 3.82
N ASN A 163 -7.20 22.15 4.90
CA ASN A 163 -8.13 21.82 5.99
C ASN A 163 -9.57 21.82 5.51
N GLU A 164 -9.97 22.83 4.73
CA GLU A 164 -11.32 22.89 4.16
C GLU A 164 -11.57 21.74 3.17
N ALA A 165 -10.60 21.46 2.28
CA ALA A 165 -10.69 20.33 1.36
C ALA A 165 -10.76 18.97 2.08
N ALA A 166 -9.98 18.79 3.15
CA ALA A 166 -10.01 17.59 3.98
C ALA A 166 -11.37 17.43 4.69
N ALA A 167 -11.98 18.53 5.15
CA ALA A 167 -13.32 18.51 5.73
C ALA A 167 -14.38 18.08 4.70
N ILE A 168 -14.28 18.54 3.45
CA ILE A 168 -15.16 18.08 2.36
C ILE A 168 -14.94 16.60 2.08
N LEU A 169 -13.70 16.12 2.05
CA LEU A 169 -13.40 14.69 1.86
C LEU A 169 -13.70 13.83 3.10
N ARG A 170 -13.98 14.44 4.25
CA ARG A 170 -14.11 13.80 5.57
C ARG A 170 -12.84 13.02 5.98
N CYS A 171 -11.67 13.48 5.56
CA CYS A 171 -10.40 12.82 5.79
C CYS A 171 -9.49 13.62 6.73
N LYS A 172 -8.34 13.03 7.09
CA LYS A 172 -7.29 13.75 7.81
C LYS A 172 -6.52 14.68 6.87
N MET A 173 -6.09 15.84 7.37
CA MET A 173 -5.03 16.61 6.72
C MET A 173 -3.69 15.95 7.03
N GLY A 174 -2.97 15.52 6.00
CA GLY A 174 -1.61 15.00 6.10
C GLY A 174 -0.58 16.08 5.83
N LYS A 175 0.68 15.78 6.17
CA LYS A 175 1.83 16.64 5.89
C LYS A 175 2.91 15.85 5.16
N ILE A 176 3.74 16.58 4.43
CA ILE A 176 4.97 16.04 3.84
C ILE A 176 6.12 16.18 4.85
N PRO A 177 7.03 15.18 4.93
CA PRO A 177 7.00 13.89 4.24
C PRO A 177 6.00 12.89 4.85
N PHE A 178 5.48 11.95 4.06
CA PHE A 178 4.65 10.84 4.57
C PHE A 178 5.01 9.51 3.91
N LEU A 179 4.71 8.39 4.57
CA LEU A 179 5.04 7.05 4.06
C LEU A 179 4.01 6.51 3.07
N TYR A 180 4.50 6.04 1.93
CA TYR A 180 3.77 5.27 0.92
C TYR A 180 4.64 4.09 0.47
N LEU A 181 4.09 2.87 0.51
CA LEU A 181 4.81 1.63 0.23
C LEU A 181 6.13 1.46 1.02
N GLY A 182 6.17 2.02 2.24
CA GLY A 182 7.35 1.96 3.11
C GLY A 182 8.43 3.00 2.82
N LEU A 183 8.21 3.92 1.87
CA LEU A 183 9.12 5.01 1.56
C LEU A 183 8.48 6.38 1.80
N PRO A 184 9.26 7.38 2.24
CA PRO A 184 8.77 8.74 2.37
C PRO A 184 8.56 9.37 0.99
N ILE A 185 7.33 9.84 0.74
CA ILE A 185 7.01 10.71 -0.38
C ILE A 185 7.35 12.14 0.00
N SER A 186 8.18 12.75 -0.85
CA SER A 186 8.80 14.07 -0.67
C SER A 186 9.77 14.11 0.52
N GLY A 187 10.75 15.01 0.44
CA GLY A 187 11.98 14.98 1.21
C GLY A 187 13.19 14.99 0.28
N ASN A 188 14.24 15.73 0.64
CA ASN A 188 15.47 15.69 -0.12
C ASN A 188 16.11 14.30 0.08
N PRO A 189 16.21 13.44 -0.96
CA PRO A 189 16.78 12.09 -0.81
C PRO A 189 18.25 12.12 -0.36
N GLN A 190 18.92 13.27 -0.46
CA GLN A 190 20.26 13.49 0.07
C GLN A 190 20.29 13.68 1.60
N ARG A 191 19.15 13.92 2.26
CA ARG A 191 19.06 14.09 3.71
C ARG A 191 18.87 12.74 4.39
N LEU A 192 19.73 12.44 5.37
CA LEU A 192 19.73 11.20 6.13
C LEU A 192 18.41 10.94 6.87
N SER A 193 17.74 11.99 7.36
CA SER A 193 16.46 11.89 8.06
C SER A 193 15.34 11.26 7.23
N VAL A 194 15.43 11.32 5.89
CA VAL A 194 14.48 10.66 4.99
C VAL A 194 14.61 9.14 5.08
N TRP A 195 15.82 8.64 5.33
CA TRP A 195 16.13 7.20 5.37
C TRP A 195 16.00 6.58 6.76
N GLU A 196 15.85 7.41 7.80
CA GLU A 196 15.88 6.97 9.19
C GLU A 196 14.82 5.89 9.49
N HIS A 197 13.62 6.00 8.92
CA HIS A 197 12.59 4.95 9.06
C HIS A 197 13.01 3.62 8.42
N ALA A 198 13.61 3.64 7.23
CA ALA A 198 14.09 2.43 6.58
C ALA A 198 15.26 1.81 7.36
N VAL A 199 16.20 2.65 7.82
CA VAL A 199 17.33 2.25 8.66
C VAL A 199 16.85 1.65 9.99
N ASN A 200 15.85 2.23 10.64
CA ASN A 200 15.30 1.72 11.89
C ASN A 200 14.59 0.37 11.70
N ARG A 201 13.90 0.16 10.57
CA ARG A 201 13.35 -1.17 10.23
C ARG A 201 14.45 -2.22 10.00
N ILE A 202 15.57 -1.82 9.41
CA ILE A 202 16.75 -2.70 9.28
C ILE A 202 17.28 -3.05 10.66
N LYS A 203 17.53 -2.03 11.51
CA LYS A 203 18.01 -2.22 12.89
C LYS A 203 17.10 -3.14 13.68
N SER A 204 15.77 -2.97 13.61
CA SER A 204 14.82 -3.81 14.36
C SER A 204 14.82 -5.27 13.90
N ARG A 205 15.03 -5.52 12.60
CA ARG A 205 15.17 -6.89 12.07
C ARG A 205 16.49 -7.52 12.52
N LEU A 206 17.58 -6.75 12.48
CA LEU A 206 18.91 -7.20 12.89
C LEU A 206 19.00 -7.44 14.40
N SER A 207 18.38 -6.60 15.23
CA SER A 207 18.37 -6.78 16.69
C SER A 207 17.68 -8.07 17.10
N GLY A 208 16.65 -8.51 16.35
CA GLY A 208 16.03 -9.82 16.57
C GLY A 208 17.00 -11.00 16.34
N TRP A 209 17.97 -10.83 15.44
CA TRP A 209 18.92 -11.89 15.07
C TRP A 209 20.17 -11.96 15.95
N GLN A 210 20.49 -10.87 16.66
CA GLN A 210 21.57 -10.88 17.65
C GLN A 210 21.32 -11.87 18.80
N SER A 211 20.07 -12.29 19.01
CA SER A 211 19.69 -13.26 20.05
C SER A 211 19.78 -14.74 19.63
N TRP A 212 20.07 -15.04 18.37
CA TRP A 212 20.12 -16.43 17.86
C TRP A 212 21.58 -16.90 17.84
N PHE A 213 21.84 -18.16 18.23
CA PHE A 213 23.15 -18.85 18.14
C PHE A 213 23.58 -19.10 16.68
N LEU A 214 23.52 -18.09 15.85
CA LEU A 214 23.88 -18.15 14.44
C LEU A 214 25.40 -18.17 14.32
N SER A 215 25.90 -19.14 13.55
CA SER A 215 27.29 -19.14 13.10
C SER A 215 27.58 -17.88 12.29
N PHE A 216 28.86 -17.52 12.21
CA PHE A 216 29.33 -16.38 11.40
C PHE A 216 28.80 -16.43 9.95
N GLY A 217 28.84 -17.61 9.32
CA GLY A 217 28.30 -17.83 7.98
C GLY A 217 26.78 -17.64 7.89
N GLY A 218 26.03 -18.07 8.92
CA GLY A 218 24.58 -17.86 9.02
C GLY A 218 24.22 -16.38 9.12
N ARG A 219 24.94 -15.62 9.96
CA ARG A 219 24.75 -14.16 10.08
C ARG A 219 25.06 -13.45 8.77
N LEU A 220 26.18 -13.78 8.12
CA LEU A 220 26.55 -13.19 6.83
C LEU A 220 25.51 -13.48 5.73
N THR A 221 24.96 -14.69 5.71
CA THR A 221 23.95 -15.10 4.71
C THR A 221 22.63 -14.37 4.91
N LEU A 222 22.14 -14.29 6.15
CA LEU A 222 20.94 -13.52 6.50
C LEU A 222 21.10 -12.03 6.21
N LEU A 223 22.30 -11.51 6.46
CA LEU A 223 22.57 -10.12 6.23
C LEU A 223 22.64 -9.81 4.73
N LYS A 224 23.28 -10.68 3.93
CA LYS A 224 23.26 -10.59 2.46
C LYS A 224 21.83 -10.65 1.91
N SER A 225 20.96 -11.51 2.44
CA SER A 225 19.59 -11.64 1.93
C SER A 225 18.74 -10.40 2.20
N VAL A 226 18.83 -9.82 3.41
CA VAL A 226 18.09 -8.59 3.75
C VAL A 226 18.65 -7.36 3.06
N LEU A 227 19.98 -7.23 2.96
CA LEU A 227 20.59 -6.08 2.30
C LEU A 227 20.33 -6.07 0.80
N THR A 228 20.44 -7.20 0.12
CA THR A 228 20.20 -7.26 -1.33
C THR A 228 18.77 -6.85 -1.63
N THR A 229 17.80 -7.35 -0.85
CA THR A 229 16.38 -7.07 -1.06
C THR A 229 16.03 -5.60 -0.78
N LEU A 230 16.56 -5.00 0.30
CA LEU A 230 16.24 -3.63 0.68
C LEU A 230 16.99 -2.59 -0.15
N HIS A 231 18.25 -2.85 -0.51
CA HIS A 231 18.96 -1.99 -1.44
C HIS A 231 18.27 -1.98 -2.80
N VAL A 232 17.88 -3.14 -3.34
CA VAL A 232 17.17 -3.21 -4.62
C VAL A 232 15.84 -2.45 -4.53
N HIS A 233 15.02 -2.71 -3.52
CA HIS A 233 13.72 -2.03 -3.36
C HIS A 233 13.86 -0.49 -3.26
N SER A 234 14.80 -0.01 -2.46
CA SER A 234 14.94 1.43 -2.22
C SER A 234 15.73 2.15 -3.33
N PHE A 235 16.64 1.44 -4.00
CA PHE A 235 17.38 1.95 -5.17
C PHE A 235 16.46 2.12 -6.37
N LEU A 236 15.60 1.13 -6.64
CA LEU A 236 14.61 1.18 -7.73
C LEU A 236 13.63 2.36 -7.60
N LEU A 237 13.33 2.80 -6.37
CA LEU A 237 12.29 3.80 -6.10
C LEU A 237 12.83 5.24 -5.92
N GLN A 238 14.11 5.44 -5.57
CA GLN A 238 14.65 6.79 -5.30
C GLN A 238 16.04 7.08 -5.93
N GLY A 239 16.62 6.15 -6.70
CA GLY A 239 17.75 6.40 -7.60
C GLY A 239 19.12 6.70 -6.95
N SER A 240 19.20 6.95 -5.64
CA SER A 240 20.48 7.13 -4.92
C SER A 240 20.31 6.95 -3.41
N ILE A 241 20.81 5.83 -2.88
CA ILE A 241 21.00 5.64 -1.43
C ILE A 241 22.46 5.99 -1.11
N ARG A 242 22.72 6.81 -0.08
CA ARG A 242 24.06 6.87 0.52
C ARG A 242 24.32 5.54 1.22
N CYS A 243 25.06 4.64 0.56
CA CYS A 243 25.46 3.32 1.07
C CYS A 243 26.28 3.37 2.39
N TYR A 244 26.73 4.54 2.84
CA TYR A 244 27.69 4.68 3.95
C TYR A 244 27.09 4.39 5.34
N GLU A 245 25.86 4.81 5.64
CA GLU A 245 25.27 4.49 6.96
C GLU A 245 24.69 3.08 7.05
N ILE A 246 24.20 2.51 5.94
CA ILE A 246 23.84 1.09 5.92
C ILE A 246 25.07 0.23 6.22
N LYS A 247 26.26 0.63 5.73
CA LYS A 247 27.55 0.03 6.09
C LYS A 247 27.93 0.23 7.57
N ALA A 248 27.60 1.38 8.18
CA ALA A 248 27.89 1.65 9.60
C ALA A 248 26.97 0.86 10.55
N VAL A 249 25.66 0.82 10.26
CA VAL A 249 24.70 -0.05 10.98
C VAL A 249 25.10 -1.51 10.83
N PHE A 250 25.59 -1.91 9.65
CA PHE A 250 26.15 -3.22 9.41
C PHE A 250 27.38 -3.52 10.27
N SER A 251 28.36 -2.61 10.34
CA SER A 251 29.53 -2.78 11.22
C SER A 251 29.09 -3.00 12.68
N SER A 252 28.15 -2.20 13.17
CA SER A 252 27.63 -2.38 14.54
C SER A 252 26.91 -3.72 14.75
N ALA A 253 26.15 -4.22 13.77
CA ALA A 253 25.42 -5.49 13.90
C ALA A 253 26.33 -6.71 13.73
N TYR A 254 27.37 -6.60 12.90
CA TYR A 254 28.34 -7.67 12.62
C TYR A 254 29.34 -7.83 13.77
N PHE A 255 29.81 -6.73 14.35
CA PHE A 255 30.81 -6.71 15.43
C PHE A 255 30.21 -6.62 16.85
N ALA A 256 28.89 -6.62 17.01
CA ALA A 256 28.27 -6.57 18.34
C ALA A 256 28.49 -7.84 19.19
N SER A 257 28.73 -9.01 18.58
CA SER A 257 29.00 -10.24 19.35
C SER A 257 30.44 -10.37 19.82
N ASP A 258 31.40 -9.77 19.11
CA ASP A 258 32.83 -9.92 19.44
C ASP A 258 33.20 -9.25 20.78
N ARG A 259 32.25 -8.55 21.42
CA ARG A 259 32.41 -8.00 22.77
C ARG A 259 31.87 -8.89 23.90
N LEU A 260 31.14 -9.96 23.59
CA LEU A 260 30.64 -10.91 24.61
C LEU A 260 31.54 -12.15 24.73
N ASP A 261 32.26 -12.52 23.68
CA ASP A 261 33.17 -13.69 23.69
C ASP A 261 34.57 -13.40 24.30
N HIS A 262 34.77 -12.23 24.90
CA HIS A 262 36.01 -11.83 25.58
C HIS A 262 35.82 -11.50 27.08
N MET A 263 34.69 -11.91 27.67
CA MET A 263 34.44 -11.81 29.13
C MET A 263 34.05 -13.17 29.76
N GLU A 264 34.70 -14.25 29.34
CA GLU A 264 34.87 -15.48 30.15
C GLU A 264 36.33 -15.88 30.20
#